data_AF-A0A834HQ14-F1
#
_entry.id   AF-A0A834HQ14-F1
#
_cell.length_a   1.000
_cell.length_b   1.000
_cell.length_c   1.000
_cell.angle_alpha   90.00
_cell.angle_beta   90.00
_cell.angle_gamma   90.00
#
_symmetry.space_group_name_H-M   'P 1'
#
loop_
_entity.id
_entity.type
_entity.pdbx_description
1 polymer ?
#
loop_
_entity_poly.entity_id
_entity_poly.type
_entity_poly.pdbx_seq_one_letter_code
_entity_poly.pdbx_strand_id
1 'polypeptide(L)'
;MNFLSSHIKYVYDPTDYASEPSEKYIEYCQDTKEVLFVDMNPGPFGMCQTGVPFGDTEWVKNWLGIEGKIDKPLPECSARPVDGFKCTKKEQSGHRFWSLFSDLCHKPEKFFWHAFLYNYCPLAFMDSNGRNITPSGTKKKELVFYCDQYFMKTIDVLQPQIIIGIGRYTEKRLQSIVRRRNRTNKIEVLYLKHPGRPVRNNRSWHRNTKRILDKRDLLKYFQ
;
A
#
# COMPACT_ATOMS: atom_id res chain seq x y z
N MET A 1 24.25 1.43 -3.49
CA MET A 1 23.06 1.37 -4.37
C MET A 1 23.34 0.67 -5.73
N ASN A 2 24.07 -0.46 -5.79
CA ASN A 2 24.41 -1.14 -7.06
C ASN A 2 23.42 -2.25 -7.49
N PHE A 3 22.23 -2.26 -6.91
CA PHE A 3 21.28 -3.38 -7.02
C PHE A 3 20.13 -3.13 -8.00
N LEU A 4 20.17 -2.06 -8.80
CA LEU A 4 19.06 -1.67 -9.69
C LEU A 4 19.36 -2.02 -11.15
N SER A 5 18.32 -2.33 -11.92
CA SER A 5 18.44 -2.57 -13.37
C SER A 5 18.91 -1.29 -14.07
N SER A 6 19.69 -1.40 -15.15
CA SER A 6 20.16 -0.25 -15.95
C SER A 6 19.03 0.64 -16.52
N HIS A 7 17.82 0.09 -16.58
CA HIS A 7 16.61 0.75 -17.04
C HIS A 7 15.92 1.58 -15.95
N ILE A 8 16.24 1.37 -14.67
CA ILE A 8 15.75 2.18 -13.56
C ILE A 8 16.62 3.43 -13.49
N LYS A 9 16.02 4.59 -13.65
CA LYS A 9 16.70 5.89 -13.58
C LYS A 9 16.35 6.68 -12.33
N TYR A 10 15.17 6.46 -11.78
CA TYR A 10 14.71 7.13 -10.58
C TYR A 10 14.18 6.12 -9.57
N VAL A 11 14.52 6.35 -8.31
CA VAL A 11 14.04 5.59 -7.16
C VAL A 11 13.51 6.60 -6.16
N TYR A 12 12.24 6.49 -5.83
CA TYR A 12 11.62 7.32 -4.81
C TYR A 12 11.38 6.48 -3.57
N ASP A 13 11.81 7.01 -2.42
CA ASP A 13 11.46 6.50 -1.10
C ASP A 13 10.53 7.49 -0.39
N PRO A 14 9.20 7.38 -0.56
CA PRO A 14 8.25 8.25 0.13
C PRO A 14 8.30 8.13 1.65
N THR A 15 8.86 7.06 2.22
CA THR A 15 8.98 6.96 3.68
C THR A 15 10.07 7.87 4.24
N ASP A 16 10.96 8.36 3.37
CA ASP A 16 12.02 9.31 3.69
C ASP A 16 11.57 10.76 3.46
N TYR A 17 11.29 11.15 2.21
CA TYR A 17 10.94 12.54 1.90
C TYR A 17 9.52 12.96 2.31
N ALA A 18 8.63 12.00 2.61
CA ALA A 18 7.29 12.26 3.16
C ALA A 18 7.15 11.65 4.57
N SER A 19 8.24 11.68 5.35
CA SER A 19 8.31 11.10 6.70
C SER A 19 7.22 11.63 7.63
N GLU A 20 7.00 12.95 7.71
CA GLU A 20 5.98 13.53 8.60
C GLU A 20 4.58 12.91 8.43
N PRO A 21 3.96 12.90 7.22
CA PRO A 21 2.66 12.25 7.05
C PRO A 21 2.74 10.72 7.12
N SER A 22 3.87 10.08 6.76
CA SER A 22 4.07 8.65 6.96
C SER A 22 4.04 8.27 8.45
N GLU A 23 4.68 9.05 9.32
CA GLU A 23 4.68 8.86 10.77
C GLU A 23 3.28 9.03 11.35
N LYS A 24 2.57 10.10 10.98
CA LYS A 24 1.15 10.29 11.36
C LYS A 24 0.25 9.14 10.90
N TYR A 25 0.53 8.53 9.75
CA TYR A 25 -0.18 7.34 9.31
C TYR A 25 0.14 6.11 10.16
N ILE A 26 1.40 5.94 10.55
CA ILE A 26 1.85 4.87 11.46
C ILE A 26 1.23 5.04 12.86
N GLU A 27 0.88 6.27 13.27
CA GLU A 27 0.19 6.51 14.55
C GLU A 27 -1.15 5.76 14.67
N TYR A 28 -1.82 5.41 13.55
CA TYR A 28 -2.99 4.54 13.55
C TYR A 28 -2.68 3.06 13.88
N CYS A 29 -1.41 2.69 14.02
CA CYS A 29 -0.92 1.32 14.16
C CYS A 29 -0.17 1.10 15.48
N GLN A 30 -0.82 1.40 16.61
CA GLN A 30 -0.22 1.26 17.95
C GLN A 30 -0.29 -0.15 18.55
N ASP A 31 -0.94 -1.09 17.86
CA ASP A 31 -1.24 -2.43 18.36
C ASP A 31 -1.18 -3.48 17.23
N THR A 32 -1.44 -4.73 17.61
CA THR A 32 -1.60 -5.83 16.65
C THR A 32 -2.85 -5.63 15.80
N LYS A 33 -2.86 -6.17 14.59
CA LYS A 33 -3.96 -5.98 13.63
C LYS A 33 -4.49 -7.33 13.17
N GLU A 34 -5.78 -7.60 13.30
CA GLU A 34 -6.37 -8.86 12.83
C GLU A 34 -6.26 -9.01 11.31
N VAL A 35 -6.46 -7.91 10.56
CA VAL A 35 -6.48 -7.89 9.10
C VAL A 35 -5.42 -6.94 8.54
N LEU A 36 -4.39 -7.47 7.88
CA LEU A 36 -3.38 -6.66 7.19
C LEU A 36 -3.65 -6.63 5.69
N PHE A 37 -4.06 -5.48 5.15
CA PHE A 37 -4.10 -5.25 3.71
C PHE A 37 -2.70 -4.90 3.20
N VAL A 38 -2.33 -5.46 2.05
CA VAL A 38 -1.00 -5.24 1.50
C VAL A 38 -1.09 -4.92 0.02
N ASP A 39 -0.66 -3.72 -0.34
CA ASP A 39 -0.38 -3.33 -1.72
C ASP A 39 1.08 -3.62 -2.09
N MET A 40 1.40 -3.57 -3.39
CA MET A 40 2.72 -3.92 -3.90
C MET A 40 3.77 -2.86 -3.61
N ASN A 41 3.55 -1.63 -4.09
CA ASN A 41 4.51 -0.52 -3.98
C ASN A 41 3.86 0.84 -4.28
N PRO A 42 4.46 1.97 -3.87
CA PRO A 42 3.90 3.31 -4.08
C PRO A 42 3.49 3.61 -5.52
N GLY A 43 2.29 4.19 -5.66
CA GLY A 43 1.82 4.81 -6.91
C GLY A 43 2.28 6.27 -7.03
N PRO A 44 2.55 6.77 -8.26
CA PRO A 44 3.18 8.08 -8.49
C PRO A 44 2.33 9.28 -8.04
N PHE A 45 1.00 9.13 -8.00
CA PHE A 45 0.07 10.20 -7.59
C PHE A 45 -0.58 9.92 -6.23
N GLY A 46 -0.21 8.81 -5.58
CA GLY A 46 -0.72 8.42 -4.26
C GLY A 46 0.37 8.54 -3.22
N MET A 47 0.88 7.39 -2.75
CA MET A 47 1.91 7.34 -1.72
C MET A 47 3.19 8.14 -2.07
N CYS A 48 3.58 8.26 -3.35
CA CYS A 48 4.71 9.13 -3.71
C CYS A 48 4.45 10.63 -3.47
N GLN A 49 3.20 11.03 -3.27
CA GLN A 49 2.82 12.41 -2.97
C GLN A 49 2.50 12.61 -1.48
N THR A 50 2.08 11.56 -0.77
CA THR A 50 1.50 11.69 0.57
C THR A 50 2.22 10.91 1.65
N GLY A 51 3.12 9.99 1.31
CA GLY A 51 3.71 9.07 2.29
C GLY A 51 2.76 7.97 2.78
N VAL A 52 1.49 7.96 2.35
CA VAL A 52 0.46 7.01 2.80
C VAL A 52 0.17 5.95 1.72
N PRO A 53 0.13 4.64 2.06
CA PRO A 53 -0.28 3.59 1.12
C PRO A 53 -1.63 3.89 0.47
N PHE A 54 -1.75 3.70 -0.85
CA PHE A 54 -2.93 4.13 -1.61
C PHE A 54 -3.35 5.59 -1.33
N GLY A 55 -2.39 6.47 -1.01
CA GLY A 55 -2.67 7.78 -0.46
C GLY A 55 -3.08 8.82 -1.50
N ASP A 56 -4.28 8.70 -2.05
CA ASP A 56 -4.95 9.77 -2.80
C ASP A 56 -5.12 11.01 -1.91
N THR A 57 -4.64 12.17 -2.36
CA THR A 57 -4.52 13.39 -1.53
C THR A 57 -5.83 13.81 -0.88
N GLU A 58 -6.96 13.68 -1.61
CA GLU A 58 -8.31 13.98 -1.13
C GLU A 58 -8.67 13.16 0.11
N TRP A 59 -8.45 11.85 0.07
CA TRP A 59 -8.79 10.94 1.17
C TRP A 59 -7.82 11.02 2.33
N VAL A 60 -6.52 11.16 2.05
CA VAL A 60 -5.50 11.29 3.08
C VAL A 60 -5.76 12.56 3.92
N LYS A 61 -6.05 13.68 3.26
CA LYS A 61 -6.35 14.93 3.94
C LYS A 61 -7.71 14.89 4.66
N ASN A 62 -8.78 14.59 3.92
CA ASN A 62 -10.13 14.89 4.40
C ASN A 62 -10.76 13.74 5.22
N TRP A 63 -10.30 12.50 5.07
CA TRP A 63 -10.83 11.36 5.81
C TRP A 63 -9.86 10.79 6.82
N LEU A 64 -8.57 10.63 6.45
CA LEU A 64 -7.54 10.21 7.41
C LEU A 64 -7.08 11.35 8.33
N GLY A 65 -7.35 12.61 7.96
CA GLY A 65 -6.92 13.78 8.74
C GLY A 65 -5.41 13.99 8.74
N ILE A 66 -4.70 13.47 7.74
CA ILE A 66 -3.24 13.51 7.68
C ILE A 66 -2.79 14.59 6.67
N GLU A 67 -1.97 15.51 7.16
CA GLU A 67 -1.19 16.45 6.36
C GLU A 67 0.21 16.59 6.99
N GLY A 68 1.19 17.03 6.21
CA GLY A 68 2.55 17.25 6.70
C GLY A 68 3.46 17.81 5.62
N LYS A 69 4.69 18.14 6.01
CA LYS A 69 5.74 18.53 5.07
C LYS A 69 6.07 17.36 4.16
N ILE A 70 6.28 17.68 2.89
CA ILE A 70 6.74 16.75 1.87
C ILE A 70 7.95 17.39 1.22
N ASP A 71 9.11 16.76 1.40
CA ASP A 71 10.34 17.11 0.72
C ASP A 71 10.41 16.46 -0.67
N LYS A 72 11.46 16.79 -1.43
CA LYS A 72 11.65 16.28 -2.78
C LYS A 72 12.54 15.04 -2.79
N PRO A 73 12.27 14.03 -3.64
CA PRO A 73 13.21 12.95 -3.88
C PRO A 73 14.45 13.47 -4.62
N LEU A 74 15.60 12.82 -4.40
CA LEU A 74 16.86 13.15 -5.03
C LEU A 74 17.44 11.92 -5.75
N PRO A 75 17.53 11.90 -7.10
CA PRO A 75 17.02 12.90 -8.05
C PRO A 75 15.50 12.82 -8.25
N GLU A 76 14.88 13.96 -8.59
CA GLU A 76 13.48 14.03 -9.02
C GLU A 76 13.36 13.79 -10.54
N CYS A 77 12.41 12.94 -10.93
CA CYS A 77 11.98 12.75 -12.30
C CYS A 77 11.05 13.89 -12.72
N SER A 78 11.45 14.68 -13.72
CA SER A 78 10.64 15.79 -14.25
C SER A 78 9.26 15.37 -14.76
N ALA A 79 9.11 14.13 -15.26
CA ALA A 79 7.82 13.58 -15.70
C ALA A 79 6.91 13.14 -14.53
N ARG A 80 7.46 13.04 -13.31
CA ARG A 80 6.81 12.58 -12.09
C ARG A 80 7.23 13.44 -10.89
N PRO A 81 6.89 14.74 -10.90
CA PRO A 81 7.18 15.61 -9.77
C PRO A 81 6.41 15.17 -8.52
N VAL A 82 7.00 15.41 -7.36
CA VAL A 82 6.38 15.27 -6.04
C VAL A 82 5.88 16.64 -5.59
N ASP A 83 4.60 16.91 -5.82
CA ASP A 83 3.95 18.17 -5.44
C ASP A 83 3.31 18.10 -4.04
N GLY A 84 3.44 16.95 -3.37
CA GLY A 84 2.87 16.74 -2.05
C GLY A 84 1.35 16.77 -2.05
N PHE A 85 0.76 17.32 -0.97
CA PHE A 85 -0.68 17.57 -0.88
C PHE A 85 -1.22 18.61 -1.87
N LYS A 86 -0.36 19.28 -2.65
CA LYS A 86 -0.79 20.15 -3.77
C LYS A 86 -0.99 19.37 -5.07
N CYS A 87 -0.68 18.07 -5.11
CA CYS A 87 -0.91 17.24 -6.28
C CYS A 87 -2.41 17.19 -6.64
N THR A 88 -2.74 17.63 -7.85
CA THR A 88 -4.13 17.67 -8.36
C THR A 88 -4.53 16.38 -9.08
N LYS A 89 -3.59 15.46 -9.27
CA LYS A 89 -3.84 14.19 -9.96
C LYS A 89 -4.43 13.19 -8.97
N LYS A 90 -5.58 12.64 -9.34
CA LYS A 90 -6.26 11.62 -8.56
C LYS A 90 -5.57 10.26 -8.70
N GLU A 91 -5.26 9.61 -7.58
CA GLU A 91 -4.80 8.24 -7.56
C GLU A 91 -6.00 7.29 -7.48
N GLN A 92 -6.40 6.76 -8.63
CA GLN A 92 -7.67 6.03 -8.76
C GLN A 92 -7.74 4.75 -7.91
N SER A 93 -6.62 4.10 -7.64
CA SER A 93 -6.55 2.88 -6.84
C SER A 93 -6.90 3.20 -5.38
N GLY A 94 -6.28 4.25 -4.86
CA GLY A 94 -6.45 4.74 -3.51
C GLY A 94 -7.76 5.45 -3.28
N HIS A 95 -8.22 6.23 -4.27
CA HIS A 95 -9.58 6.75 -4.23
C HIS A 95 -10.60 5.62 -4.06
N ARG A 96 -10.47 4.52 -4.81
CA ARG A 96 -11.37 3.36 -4.70
C ARG A 96 -11.23 2.64 -3.37
N PHE A 97 -10.00 2.47 -2.88
CA PHE A 97 -9.74 1.81 -1.61
C PHE A 97 -10.33 2.60 -0.44
N TRP A 98 -9.93 3.86 -0.28
CA TRP A 98 -10.34 4.68 0.86
C TRP A 98 -11.81 5.07 0.81
N SER A 99 -12.40 5.30 -0.37
CA SER A 99 -13.86 5.51 -0.46
C SER A 99 -14.66 4.32 0.04
N LEU A 100 -14.20 3.08 -0.23
CA LEU A 100 -14.90 1.90 0.26
C LEU A 100 -14.93 1.83 1.79
N PHE A 101 -13.77 2.05 2.42
CA PHE A 101 -13.66 1.96 3.86
C PHE A 101 -14.21 3.19 4.56
N SER A 102 -14.23 4.35 3.92
CA SER A 102 -15.04 5.49 4.37
C SER A 102 -16.52 5.16 4.38
N ASP A 103 -17.04 4.51 3.32
CA ASP A 103 -18.47 4.13 3.26
C ASP A 103 -18.85 3.06 4.31
N LEU A 104 -17.93 2.16 4.64
CA LEU A 104 -18.17 1.07 5.59
C LEU A 104 -17.99 1.54 7.04
N CYS A 105 -16.85 2.19 7.31
CA CYS A 105 -16.42 2.51 8.67
C CYS A 105 -16.88 3.90 9.14
N HIS A 106 -17.24 4.79 8.21
CA HIS A 106 -17.51 6.23 8.41
C HIS A 106 -16.32 7.04 8.91
N LYS A 107 -15.62 6.56 9.94
CA LYS A 107 -14.42 7.17 10.52
C LYS A 107 -13.18 6.27 10.35
N PRO A 108 -11.97 6.84 10.24
CA PRO A 108 -10.75 6.07 10.06
C PRO A 108 -10.45 5.13 11.24
N GLU A 109 -10.71 5.54 12.48
CA GLU A 109 -10.41 4.77 13.69
C GLU A 109 -11.09 3.41 13.67
N LYS A 110 -12.31 3.32 13.13
CA LYS A 110 -13.04 2.06 12.99
C LYS A 110 -12.37 1.09 12.02
N PHE A 111 -11.76 1.59 10.94
CA PHE A 111 -10.93 0.76 10.06
C PHE A 111 -9.65 0.32 10.77
N PHE A 112 -8.96 1.28 11.40
CA PHE A 112 -7.65 1.02 12.01
C PHE A 112 -7.70 0.21 13.30
N TRP A 113 -8.86 0.11 13.94
CA TRP A 113 -9.06 -0.72 15.12
C TRP A 113 -8.74 -2.20 14.83
N HIS A 114 -9.13 -2.71 13.65
CA HIS A 114 -8.91 -4.11 13.29
C HIS A 114 -7.95 -4.33 12.12
N ALA A 115 -7.69 -3.27 11.34
CA ALA A 115 -6.96 -3.41 10.10
C ALA A 115 -5.88 -2.36 9.92
N PHE A 116 -4.95 -2.67 9.02
CA PHE A 116 -3.98 -1.69 8.53
C PHE A 116 -3.71 -1.94 7.06
N LEU A 117 -3.40 -0.87 6.31
CA LEU A 117 -2.93 -0.98 4.94
C LEU A 117 -1.42 -0.72 4.90
N TYR A 118 -0.68 -1.63 4.28
CA TYR A 118 0.77 -1.56 4.17
C TYR A 118 1.23 -1.75 2.72
N ASN A 119 2.44 -1.29 2.40
CA ASN A 119 3.07 -1.58 1.12
C ASN A 119 4.17 -2.62 1.31
N TYR A 120 4.15 -3.69 0.51
CA TYR A 120 5.18 -4.73 0.57
C TYR A 120 6.58 -4.17 0.27
N CYS A 121 6.69 -3.31 -0.74
CA CYS A 121 7.91 -2.57 -1.06
C CYS A 121 7.64 -1.08 -0.87
N PRO A 122 8.41 -0.36 -0.03
CA PRO A 122 8.19 1.07 0.19
C PRO A 122 8.70 1.94 -0.96
N LEU A 123 9.42 1.37 -1.93
CA LEU A 123 10.09 2.11 -3.00
C LEU A 123 9.26 2.13 -4.30
N ALA A 124 9.27 3.27 -4.98
CA ALA A 124 8.83 3.38 -6.37
C ALA A 124 10.03 3.46 -7.32
N PHE A 125 9.96 2.72 -8.43
CA PHE A 125 11.01 2.68 -9.44
C PHE A 125 10.47 3.18 -10.76
N MET A 126 11.27 3.98 -11.47
CA MET A 126 10.87 4.53 -12.77
C MET A 126 12.00 4.50 -13.78
N ASP A 127 11.64 4.37 -15.06
CA ASP A 127 12.56 4.61 -16.17
C ASP A 127 12.82 6.10 -16.41
N SER A 128 13.63 6.42 -17.42
CA SER A 128 13.97 7.81 -17.79
C SER A 128 12.75 8.67 -18.11
N ASN A 129 11.64 8.06 -18.54
CA ASN A 129 10.40 8.73 -18.95
C ASN A 129 9.35 8.76 -17.83
N GLY A 130 9.70 8.33 -16.61
CA GLY A 130 8.78 8.30 -15.48
C GLY A 130 7.75 7.16 -15.57
N ARG A 131 7.97 6.14 -16.41
CA ARG A 131 7.10 4.95 -16.42
C ARG A 131 7.38 4.11 -15.18
N ASN A 132 6.33 3.75 -14.46
CA ASN A 132 6.46 2.90 -13.28
C ASN A 132 7.01 1.51 -13.64
N ILE A 133 8.02 1.08 -12.90
CA ILE A 133 8.60 -0.26 -12.92
C ILE A 133 8.26 -0.91 -11.57
N THR A 134 7.48 -1.97 -11.61
CA THR A 134 7.09 -2.70 -10.39
C THR A 134 8.28 -3.48 -9.83
N PRO A 135 8.29 -3.86 -8.53
CA PRO A 135 9.34 -4.69 -7.95
C PRO A 135 9.62 -5.97 -8.75
N SER A 136 8.57 -6.60 -9.32
CA SER A 136 8.71 -7.76 -10.21
C SER A 136 9.48 -7.46 -11.50
N GLY A 137 9.32 -6.24 -12.03
CA GLY A 137 9.98 -5.76 -13.25
C GLY A 137 11.46 -5.41 -13.05
N THR A 138 11.91 -5.22 -11.81
CA THR A 138 13.32 -4.95 -11.51
C THR A 138 14.22 -6.15 -11.82
N LYS A 139 13.67 -7.38 -11.81
CA LYS A 139 14.38 -8.67 -11.92
C LYS A 139 15.50 -8.86 -10.88
N LYS A 140 15.49 -8.10 -9.78
CA LYS A 140 16.55 -8.10 -8.77
C LYS A 140 16.11 -8.90 -7.55
N LYS A 141 16.75 -10.06 -7.34
CA LYS A 141 16.44 -10.96 -6.24
C LYS A 141 16.73 -10.33 -4.87
N GLU A 142 17.72 -9.45 -4.77
CA GLU A 142 18.10 -8.78 -3.51
C GLU A 142 17.02 -7.83 -3.01
N LEU A 143 16.43 -7.00 -3.88
CA LEU A 143 15.32 -6.12 -3.49
C LEU A 143 14.16 -6.94 -2.90
N VAL A 144 13.80 -8.02 -3.60
CA VAL A 144 12.75 -8.94 -3.16
C VAL A 144 13.13 -9.60 -1.84
N PHE A 145 14.38 -9.99 -1.66
CA PHE A 145 14.88 -10.56 -0.42
C PHE A 145 14.72 -9.57 0.76
N TYR A 146 15.15 -8.32 0.61
CA TYR A 146 15.02 -7.32 1.66
C TYR A 146 13.54 -6.98 1.97
N CYS A 147 12.69 -6.87 0.96
CA CYS A 147 11.26 -6.68 1.18
C CYS A 147 10.63 -7.90 1.89
N ASP A 148 10.99 -9.13 1.50
CA ASP A 148 10.55 -10.36 2.18
C ASP A 148 10.97 -10.34 3.66
N GLN A 149 12.23 -9.99 3.96
CA GLN A 149 12.75 -9.91 5.34
C GLN A 149 12.04 -8.84 6.17
N TYR A 150 11.87 -7.63 5.63
CA TYR A 150 11.19 -6.54 6.33
C TYR A 150 9.72 -6.87 6.58
N PHE A 151 9.05 -7.47 5.60
CA PHE A 151 7.67 -7.87 5.75
C PHE A 151 7.50 -9.01 6.77
N MET A 152 8.47 -9.94 6.87
CA MET A 152 8.45 -10.94 7.96
C MET A 152 8.45 -10.29 9.35
N LYS A 153 9.25 -9.23 9.55
CA LYS A 153 9.25 -8.43 10.79
C LYS A 153 7.91 -7.72 11.00
N THR A 154 7.34 -7.17 9.94
CA THR A 154 6.01 -6.53 9.98
C THR A 154 4.94 -7.52 10.48
N ILE A 155 4.96 -8.77 9.99
CA ILE A 155 4.06 -9.82 10.48
C ILE A 155 4.35 -10.16 11.96
N ASP A 156 5.61 -10.20 12.38
CA ASP A 156 5.95 -10.48 13.78
C ASP A 156 5.47 -9.40 14.76
N VAL A 157 5.51 -8.14 14.34
CA VAL A 157 5.04 -6.99 15.14
C VAL A 157 3.52 -6.93 15.16
N LEU A 158 2.88 -6.96 13.98
CA LEU A 158 1.43 -6.75 13.88
C LEU A 158 0.62 -8.01 14.17
N GLN A 159 1.24 -9.19 14.16
CA GLN A 159 0.63 -10.49 14.46
C GLN A 159 -0.73 -10.74 13.76
N PRO A 160 -0.85 -10.49 12.44
CA PRO A 160 -2.14 -10.63 11.77
C PRO A 160 -2.60 -12.07 11.67
N GLN A 161 -3.90 -12.26 11.82
CA GLN A 161 -4.56 -13.54 11.54
C GLN A 161 -4.83 -13.70 10.05
N ILE A 162 -5.11 -12.58 9.37
CA ILE A 162 -5.48 -12.53 7.96
C ILE A 162 -4.64 -11.47 7.26
N ILE A 163 -4.01 -11.86 6.15
CA ILE A 163 -3.30 -10.94 5.26
C ILE A 163 -4.02 -10.92 3.91
N ILE A 164 -4.44 -9.75 3.45
CA ILE A 164 -5.15 -9.56 2.19
C ILE A 164 -4.18 -8.93 1.18
N GLY A 165 -3.68 -9.76 0.27
CA GLY A 165 -2.83 -9.32 -0.84
C GLY A 165 -3.64 -8.66 -1.95
N ILE A 166 -3.35 -7.39 -2.23
CA ILE A 166 -4.03 -6.59 -3.26
C ILE A 166 -3.28 -6.76 -4.58
N GLY A 167 -3.82 -7.60 -5.46
CA GLY A 167 -3.20 -8.02 -6.71
C GLY A 167 -2.48 -9.36 -6.63
N ARG A 168 -2.41 -10.04 -7.78
CA ARG A 168 -1.92 -11.44 -7.87
C ARG A 168 -0.44 -11.60 -7.53
N TYR A 169 0.37 -10.59 -7.84
CA TYR A 169 1.78 -10.61 -7.47
C TYR A 169 1.93 -10.60 -5.95
N THR A 170 1.28 -9.63 -5.29
CA THR A 170 1.29 -9.44 -3.85
C THR A 170 0.78 -10.66 -3.12
N GLU A 171 -0.38 -11.21 -3.51
CA GLU A 171 -0.92 -12.47 -2.97
C GLU A 171 0.12 -13.61 -3.00
N LYS A 172 0.69 -13.91 -4.17
CA LYS A 172 1.65 -15.02 -4.33
C LYS A 172 2.91 -14.81 -3.49
N ARG A 173 3.38 -13.56 -3.41
CA ARG A 173 4.54 -13.17 -2.60
C ARG A 173 4.27 -13.43 -1.12
N LEU A 174 3.14 -12.94 -0.61
CA LEU A 174 2.73 -13.09 0.79
C LEU A 174 2.51 -14.55 1.17
N GLN A 175 1.86 -15.34 0.32
CA GLN A 175 1.74 -16.78 0.54
C GLN A 175 3.10 -17.46 0.63
N SER A 176 4.08 -17.04 -0.18
CA SER A 176 5.44 -17.55 -0.11
C SER A 176 6.17 -17.15 1.18
N ILE A 177 5.95 -15.93 1.69
CA ILE A 177 6.52 -15.46 2.95
C ILE A 177 5.92 -16.24 4.12
N VAL A 178 4.59 -16.34 4.18
CA VAL A 178 3.87 -17.05 5.26
C VAL A 178 4.25 -18.53 5.30
N ARG A 179 4.37 -19.22 4.15
CA ARG A 179 4.81 -20.63 4.12
C ARG A 179 6.24 -20.85 4.63
N ARG A 180 7.13 -19.86 4.48
CA ARG A 180 8.50 -19.93 5.00
C ARG A 180 8.58 -19.65 6.50
N ARG A 181 7.55 -19.04 7.10
CA ARG A 181 7.50 -18.85 8.55
C ARG A 181 7.30 -20.22 9.20
N ASN A 182 8.31 -20.68 9.92
CA ASN A 182 8.22 -21.88 10.75
C ASN A 182 7.58 -21.53 12.10
N ARG A 183 6.28 -21.19 12.10
CA ARG A 183 5.53 -20.82 13.32
C ARG A 183 4.19 -21.54 13.38
N THR A 184 3.69 -21.72 14.60
CA THR A 184 2.42 -22.41 14.91
C THR A 184 1.18 -21.60 14.55
N ASN A 185 1.26 -20.27 14.61
CA ASN A 185 0.12 -19.39 14.32
C ASN A 185 -0.21 -19.42 12.82
N LYS A 186 -1.40 -19.95 12.49
CA LYS A 186 -1.88 -20.04 11.11
C LYS A 186 -2.37 -18.68 10.63
N ILE A 187 -1.65 -18.10 9.68
CA ILE A 187 -2.04 -16.86 8.98
C ILE A 187 -2.75 -17.24 7.69
N GLU A 188 -3.98 -16.77 7.49
CA GLU A 188 -4.68 -16.91 6.20
C GLU A 188 -4.23 -15.79 5.24
N VAL A 189 -3.85 -16.17 4.01
CA VAL A 189 -3.54 -15.19 2.95
C VAL A 189 -4.66 -15.19 1.91
N LEU A 190 -5.36 -14.06 1.81
CA LEU A 190 -6.46 -13.85 0.88
C LEU A 190 -6.04 -12.99 -0.31
N TYR A 191 -6.78 -13.14 -1.40
CA TYR A 191 -6.63 -12.34 -2.61
C TYR A 191 -7.73 -11.29 -2.71
N LEU A 192 -7.32 -10.07 -3.01
CA LEU A 192 -8.19 -9.01 -3.46
C LEU A 192 -7.71 -8.48 -4.81
N LYS A 193 -8.62 -8.26 -5.75
CA LYS A 193 -8.27 -7.71 -7.07
C LYS A 193 -7.77 -6.28 -6.93
N HIS A 194 -6.62 -5.93 -7.51
CA HIS A 194 -6.08 -4.57 -7.44
C HIS A 194 -7.05 -3.52 -8.03
N PRO A 195 -7.26 -2.36 -7.37
CA PRO A 195 -8.24 -1.36 -7.80
C PRO A 195 -7.82 -0.55 -9.03
N GLY A 196 -6.55 -0.49 -9.41
CA GLY A 196 -6.03 0.37 -10.49
C GLY A 196 -6.33 0.01 -11.95
N ARG A 197 -6.91 -1.16 -12.29
CA ARG A 197 -7.32 -1.43 -13.70
C ARG A 197 -8.62 -0.69 -14.03
N PRO A 198 -8.83 -0.21 -15.27
CA PRO A 198 -10.10 0.39 -15.66
C PRO A 198 -11.18 -0.68 -15.64
N VAL A 199 -12.00 -0.67 -14.60
CA VAL A 199 -13.36 -1.19 -14.69
C VAL A 199 -14.20 0.03 -15.00
N ARG A 200 -15.04 -0.06 -16.04
CA ARG A 200 -15.89 1.04 -16.55
C ARG A 200 -16.70 1.74 -15.45
N ASN A 201 -16.93 1.09 -14.30
CA ASN A 201 -17.62 1.64 -13.13
C ASN A 201 -16.87 1.39 -11.81
N ASN A 202 -16.64 2.43 -11.01
CA ASN A 202 -16.06 2.34 -9.64
C ASN A 202 -16.83 1.34 -8.74
N ARG A 203 -18.17 1.29 -8.88
CA ARG A 203 -19.06 0.39 -8.13
C ARG A 203 -18.73 -1.10 -8.27
N SER A 204 -18.10 -1.49 -9.38
CA SER A 204 -17.77 -2.90 -9.62
C SER A 204 -16.65 -3.40 -8.71
N TRP A 205 -15.68 -2.56 -8.36
CA TRP A 205 -14.62 -2.95 -7.43
C TRP A 205 -15.16 -3.01 -6.01
N HIS A 206 -15.85 -1.96 -5.54
CA HIS A 206 -16.50 -1.95 -4.22
C HIS A 206 -17.40 -3.16 -4.01
N ARG A 207 -18.32 -3.46 -4.93
CA ARG A 207 -19.23 -4.60 -4.83
C ARG A 207 -18.47 -5.93 -4.73
N ASN A 208 -17.44 -6.12 -5.56
CA ASN A 208 -16.66 -7.35 -5.54
C ASN A 208 -15.86 -7.49 -4.24
N THR A 209 -15.26 -6.40 -3.75
CA THR A 209 -14.55 -6.38 -2.48
C THR A 209 -15.49 -6.66 -1.31
N LYS A 210 -16.63 -5.95 -1.19
CA LYS A 210 -17.64 -6.22 -0.16
C LYS A 210 -18.08 -7.68 -0.16
N ARG A 211 -18.36 -8.25 -1.35
CA ARG A 211 -18.73 -9.67 -1.48
C ARG A 211 -17.62 -10.64 -1.00
N ILE A 212 -16.35 -10.31 -1.24
CA ILE A 212 -15.24 -11.14 -0.76
C ILE A 212 -15.11 -11.04 0.76
N LEU A 213 -15.20 -9.83 1.32
CA LEU A 213 -15.15 -9.61 2.76
C LEU A 213 -16.31 -10.33 3.45
N ASP A 214 -17.53 -10.22 2.91
CA ASP A 214 -18.74 -10.87 3.43
C ASP A 214 -18.62 -12.40 3.44
N LYS A 215 -18.24 -12.99 2.30
CA LYS A 215 -18.04 -14.45 2.17
C LYS A 215 -16.95 -15.02 3.09
N ARG A 216 -16.08 -14.16 3.61
CA ARG A 216 -14.99 -14.51 4.53
C ARG A 216 -15.28 -14.07 5.96
N ASP A 217 -16.50 -13.60 6.23
CA ASP A 217 -16.92 -13.08 7.53
C ASP A 217 -16.01 -11.96 8.07
N LEU A 218 -15.55 -11.09 7.16
CA LEU A 218 -14.63 -9.97 7.46
C LEU A 218 -15.35 -8.62 7.52
N LEU A 219 -16.58 -8.51 7.03
CA LEU A 219 -17.33 -7.25 7.12
C LEU A 219 -17.57 -6.82 8.57
N LYS A 220 -17.65 -7.78 9.51
CA LYS A 220 -17.77 -7.51 10.94
C LYS A 220 -16.68 -6.61 11.53
N TYR A 221 -15.50 -6.55 10.89
CA TYR A 221 -14.41 -5.67 11.32
C TYR A 221 -14.59 -4.22 10.85
N PHE A 222 -15.49 -3.96 9.90
CA PHE A 222 -15.64 -2.67 9.22
C PHE A 222 -17.04 -2.07 9.35
N GLN A 223 -17.97 -2.74 10.03
CA GLN A 223 -19.35 -2.30 10.29
C GLN A 223 -19.56 -1.96 11.76
#